data_AF-A0A536UA92-F1
#
_entry.id   AF-A0A536UA92-F1
#
_cell.length_a   1.000
_cell.length_b   1.000
_cell.length_c   1.000
_cell.angle_alpha   90.00
_cell.angle_beta   90.00
_cell.angle_gamma   90.00
#
_symmetry.space_group_name_H-M   'P 1'
#
loop_
_entity.id
_entity.type
_entity.pdbx_description
1 polymer ?
#
loop_
_entity_poly.entity_id
_entity_poly.type
_entity_poly.pdbx_seq_one_letter_code
_entity_poly.pdbx_strand_id
1 'polypeptide(L)'
;MEGLVSLPAQRTVFFVSDRTGITAEMLGNSLLSQFEGLNFQRRTIPFVDTPDKIDDVLRRIDETAAAEGRRPLVFSSIVDEV
;
A
#
# COMPACT_ATOMS: atom_id res chain seq x y z
N MET A 1 12.02 -31.66 15.98
CA MET A 1 11.11 -30.54 16.29
C MET A 1 11.42 -29.44 15.30
N GLU A 2 10.89 -29.60 14.08
CA GLU A 2 11.19 -28.72 12.96
C GLU A 2 10.55 -27.36 13.25
N GLY A 3 11.39 -26.32 13.28
CA GLY A 3 10.96 -24.97 13.56
C GLY A 3 9.87 -24.57 12.58
N LEU A 4 8.77 -24.02 13.11
CA LEU A 4 7.82 -23.26 12.32
C LEU A 4 8.61 -22.18 11.56
N VAL A 5 8.87 -22.43 10.28
CA VAL A 5 9.29 -21.39 9.36
C VAL A 5 8.11 -20.42 9.33
N SER A 6 8.24 -19.31 10.05
CA SER A 6 7.32 -18.19 9.90
C SER A 6 7.42 -17.78 8.44
N LEU A 7 6.43 -18.13 7.63
CA LEU A 7 6.33 -17.63 6.26
C LEU A 7 6.54 -16.11 6.32
N PRO A 8 7.36 -15.52 5.44
CA PRO A 8 7.59 -14.08 5.44
C PRO A 8 6.23 -13.41 5.32
N ALA A 9 5.82 -12.72 6.39
CA ALA A 9 4.48 -12.18 6.51
C ALA A 9 4.25 -11.21 5.34
N GLN A 10 3.37 -11.57 4.42
CA GLN A 10 3.12 -10.82 3.18
C GLN A 10 2.56 -9.42 3.48
N ARG A 11 3.33 -8.34 3.30
CA ARG A 11 2.88 -6.98 3.67
C ARG A 11 1.99 -6.40 2.57
N THR A 12 0.83 -5.86 2.90
CA THR A 12 0.08 -5.06 1.92
C THR A 12 0.67 -3.66 1.73
N VAL A 13 0.72 -3.22 0.48
CA VAL A 13 1.19 -1.91 0.04
C VAL A 13 0.11 -1.27 -0.82
N PHE A 14 -0.35 -0.10 -0.40
CA PHE A 14 -1.27 0.73 -1.15
C PHE A 14 -0.51 1.79 -1.96
N PHE A 15 -0.87 1.94 -3.23
CA PHE A 15 -0.44 3.03 -4.10
C PHE A 15 -1.66 3.91 -4.37
N VAL A 16 -1.65 5.13 -3.86
CA VAL A 16 -2.81 6.03 -3.87
C VAL A 16 -2.47 7.26 -4.71
N SER A 17 -3.34 7.64 -5.64
CA SER A 17 -3.14 8.87 -6.42
C SER A 17 -4.46 9.50 -6.82
N ASP A 18 -4.47 10.82 -6.91
CA ASP A 18 -5.49 11.66 -7.53
C ASP A 18 -5.57 11.50 -9.06
N ARG A 19 -4.51 10.95 -9.67
CA ARG A 19 -4.41 10.60 -11.10
C ARG A 19 -4.31 9.08 -11.27
N THR A 20 -3.49 8.62 -12.21
CA THR A 20 -3.41 7.20 -12.60
C THR A 20 -2.66 6.32 -11.60
N GLY A 21 -1.86 6.88 -10.69
CA GLY A 21 -1.05 6.10 -9.75
C GLY A 21 0.30 5.58 -10.28
N ILE A 22 0.58 5.74 -11.58
CA ILE A 22 1.82 5.24 -12.21
C ILE A 22 3.09 5.76 -11.51
N THR A 23 3.11 7.04 -11.13
CA THR A 23 4.25 7.64 -10.42
C THR A 23 4.44 7.01 -9.04
N ALA A 24 3.36 6.86 -8.26
CA ALA A 24 3.41 6.23 -6.95
C ALA A 24 3.88 4.77 -7.06
N GLU A 25 3.35 4.02 -8.04
CA GLU A 25 3.76 2.64 -8.32
C GLU A 25 5.22 2.54 -8.70
N MET A 26 5.70 3.36 -9.64
CA MET A 26 7.08 3.33 -10.10
C MET A 26 8.06 3.61 -8.95
N LEU A 27 7.82 4.68 -8.20
CA LEU A 27 8.70 5.06 -7.07
C LEU A 27 8.66 4.02 -5.96
N GLY A 28 7.47 3.56 -5.56
CA GLY A 28 7.38 2.58 -4.48
C GLY A 28 7.89 1.21 -4.90
N ASN A 29 7.69 0.76 -6.15
CA ASN A 29 8.30 -0.48 -6.64
C ASN A 29 9.83 -0.39 -6.68
N SER A 30 10.39 0.75 -7.09
CA SER A 30 11.84 0.97 -7.06
C SER A 30 12.40 0.97 -5.63
N LEU A 31 11.67 1.49 -4.65
CA LEU A 31 12.10 1.47 -3.25
C LEU A 31 11.99 0.06 -2.66
N LEU A 32 10.87 -0.62 -2.92
CA LEU A 32 10.60 -1.95 -2.39
C LEU A 32 11.55 -3.02 -2.96
N SER A 33 12.13 -2.81 -4.13
CA SER A 33 13.13 -3.74 -4.71
C SER A 33 14.40 -3.86 -3.87
N GLN A 34 14.69 -2.89 -2.99
CA GLN A 34 15.84 -2.93 -2.08
C GLN A 34 15.67 -3.92 -0.91
N PHE A 35 14.47 -4.48 -0.74
CA PHE A 35 14.14 -5.39 0.37
C PHE A 35 13.93 -6.82 -0.14
N GLU A 36 15.03 -7.45 -0.53
CA GLU A 36 15.03 -8.85 -0.96
C GLU A 36 14.51 -9.79 0.16
N GLY A 37 13.74 -10.80 -0.21
CA GLY A 37 13.14 -11.77 0.72
C GLY A 37 11.82 -11.34 1.38
N LEU A 38 11.35 -10.10 1.14
CA LEU A 38 10.01 -9.67 1.56
C LEU A 38 8.99 -9.80 0.43
N ASN A 39 7.83 -10.37 0.77
CA ASN A 39 6.69 -10.46 -0.15
C ASN A 39 5.72 -9.32 0.10
N PHE A 40 5.38 -8.58 -0.96
CA PHE A 40 4.45 -7.46 -0.91
C PHE A 40 3.18 -7.75 -1.72
N GLN A 41 2.01 -7.64 -1.10
CA GLN A 41 0.73 -7.56 -1.82
C GLN A 41 0.50 -6.12 -2.23
N ARG A 42 0.45 -5.85 -3.53
CA ARG A 42 0.36 -4.48 -4.06
C ARG A 42 -1.09 -4.17 -4.45
N ARG A 43 -1.58 -3.00 -4.08
CA ARG A 43 -2.92 -2.51 -4.39
C ARG A 43 -2.82 -1.07 -4.89
N THR A 44 -3.28 -0.82 -6.10
CA THR A 44 -3.28 0.53 -6.69
C THR A 44 -4.69 1.09 -6.68
N ILE A 45 -4.85 2.30 -6.16
CA ILE A 45 -6.12 3.03 -6.07
C ILE A 45 -5.93 4.39 -6.78
N PRO A 46 -6.28 4.48 -8.06
CA PRO A 46 -6.20 5.71 -8.83
C PRO A 46 -7.42 6.61 -8.59
N PHE A 47 -7.33 7.85 -9.07
CA PHE A 47 -8.39 8.86 -9.09
C PHE A 47 -9.01 9.16 -7.72
N VAL A 48 -8.18 9.22 -6.68
CA VAL A 48 -8.56 9.59 -5.31
C VAL A 48 -8.44 11.11 -5.14
N ASP A 49 -9.43 11.81 -5.68
CA ASP A 49 -9.45 13.28 -5.86
C ASP A 49 -10.61 13.98 -5.13
N THR A 50 -11.38 13.24 -4.32
CA THR A 50 -12.46 13.79 -3.48
C THR A 50 -12.35 13.32 -2.04
N PRO A 51 -12.88 14.10 -1.07
CA PRO A 51 -12.90 13.68 0.34
C PRO A 51 -13.55 12.30 0.55
N ASP A 52 -14.69 12.03 -0.08
CA ASP A 52 -15.38 10.74 0.04
C ASP A 52 -14.50 9.56 -0.43
N LYS A 53 -13.73 9.75 -1.50
CA LYS A 53 -12.80 8.72 -1.99
C LYS A 53 -11.62 8.54 -1.04
N ILE A 54 -11.14 9.61 -0.41
CA ILE A 54 -10.11 9.54 0.61
C ILE A 54 -10.62 8.74 1.82
N ASP A 55 -11.83 9.02 2.30
CA ASP A 55 -12.44 8.30 3.41
C ASP A 55 -12.59 6.80 3.11
N ASP A 56 -12.98 6.46 1.88
CA ASP A 56 -13.04 5.07 1.41
C ASP A 56 -11.66 4.39 1.38
N VAL A 57 -10.61 5.11 1.00
CA VAL A 57 -9.23 4.61 1.02
C VAL A 57 -8.77 4.37 2.45
N LEU A 58 -9.00 5.32 3.36
CA LEU A 58 -8.66 5.20 4.76
C LEU A 58 -9.33 3.98 5.39
N ARG A 59 -10.64 3.82 5.16
CA ARG A 59 -11.39 2.65 5.63
C ARG A 59 -10.79 1.33 5.12
N ARG A 60 -10.43 1.24 3.84
CA ARG A 60 -9.79 0.03 3.29
C ARG A 60 -8.44 -0.26 3.94
N ILE A 61 -7.65 0.78 4.23
CA ILE A 61 -6.34 0.63 4.89
C ILE A 61 -6.55 0.10 6.32
N ASP A 62 -7.50 0.64 7.06
CA ASP A 62 -7.81 0.23 8.43
C ASP A 62 -8.37 -1.19 8.51
N GLU A 63 -9.30 -1.54 7.61
CA GLU A 63 -9.83 -2.91 7.48
C GLU A 63 -8.71 -3.90 7.18
N THR A 64 -7.78 -3.55 6.28
CA THR A 64 -6.61 -4.38 5.96
C THR A 64 -5.70 -4.51 7.18
N ALA A 65 -5.47 -3.42 7.91
CA ALA A 65 -4.63 -3.45 9.10
C ALA A 65 -5.21 -4.36 10.19
N ALA A 66 -6.52 -4.31 10.41
CA ALA A 66 -7.22 -5.17 11.34
C ALA A 66 -7.16 -6.64 10.92
N ALA A 67 -7.38 -6.93 9.63
CA ALA A 67 -7.36 -8.29 9.10
C ALA A 67 -5.96 -8.93 9.12
N GLU A 68 -4.91 -8.15 8.81
CA GLU A 68 -3.53 -8.64 8.75
C GLU A 68 -2.80 -8.57 10.10
N GLY A 69 -3.41 -7.96 11.12
CA GLY A 69 -2.79 -7.74 12.43
C GLY A 69 -1.60 -6.78 12.40
N ARG A 70 -1.45 -5.99 11.34
CA ARG A 70 -0.32 -5.06 11.12
C ARG A 70 -0.67 -3.99 10.11
N ARG A 71 -0.04 -2.83 10.23
CA ARG A 71 -0.30 -1.69 9.34
C ARG A 71 0.27 -1.92 7.93
N PRO A 72 -0.53 -1.69 6.87
CA PRO A 72 -0.06 -1.62 5.50
C PRO A 72 0.93 -0.48 5.27
N LEU A 73 1.72 -0.58 4.20
CA LEU A 73 2.49 0.55 3.67
C LEU A 73 1.62 1.36 2.70
N VAL A 74 1.86 2.68 2.62
CA VAL A 74 1.15 3.56 1.70
C VAL A 74 2.16 4.43 0.96
N PHE A 75 2.15 4.35 -0.36
CA PHE A 75 2.78 5.31 -1.27
C PHE A 75 1.68 6.18 -1.84
N SER A 76 1.82 7.50 -1.77
CA SER A 76 0.85 8.41 -2.33
C SER A 76 1.49 9.46 -3.22
N SER A 77 0.76 9.85 -4.26
CA SER A 77 1.04 11.04 -5.06
C SER A 77 -0.27 11.79 -5.27
N ILE A 78 -0.48 12.83 -4.48
CA ILE A 78 -1.64 13.73 -4.54
C ILE A 78 -1.09 15.12 -4.85
N VAL A 79 -1.66 15.80 -5.84
CA VAL A 79 -1.37 17.19 -6.14
C VAL A 79 -2.49 18.03 -5.52
N ASP A 80 -2.15 18.84 -4.53
CA ASP A 80 -3.06 19.83 -3.97
C ASP A 80 -2.69 21.20 -4.57
N GLU A 81 -3.63 21.84 -5.27
CA GLU A 81 -3.49 23.24 -5.68
C GLU A 81 -3.86 24.10 -4.48
N VAL A 82 -2.84 24.49 -3.71
CA VAL A 82 -2.94 25.47 -2.61
C VAL A 82 -3.43 26.82 -3.10
#